data_AF-A0A0K2RA29-F1
#
_entry.id   AF-A0A0K2RA29-F1
#
_cell.length_a   1.000
_cell.length_b   1.000
_cell.length_c   1.000
_cell.angle_alpha   90.00
_cell.angle_beta   90.00
_cell.angle_gamma   90.00
#
_symmetry.space_group_name_H-M   'P 1'
#
loop_
_entity.id
_entity.type
_entity.pdbx_description
1 polymer ?
#
loop_
_entity_poly.entity_id
_entity_poly.type
_entity_poly.pdbx_seq_one_letter_code
_entity_poly.pdbx_strand_id
1 'polypeptide(L)'
;MPGLRASRSGERQDVSRRSELEAFLAWLMGTSNQSSLTSFGSARSFRRRTAWCWNVALRIPVTGEVHDQVQVDGIHVGSWCCLIAVAGEHVLGWQWCDTEKKAAWAALIGRFPAPRVVITDGGSGIADQPSTPTTENPLHRQRRELPGQQLRPAPKP
;
A
#
# COMPACT_ATOMS: atom_id res chain seq x y z
N MET A 1 -0.73 42.17 -38.10
CA MET A 1 -0.84 41.45 -36.82
C MET A 1 -0.20 40.07 -36.97
N PRO A 2 1.01 39.81 -36.45
CA PRO A 2 1.57 38.45 -36.48
C PRO A 2 0.96 37.64 -35.33
N GLY A 3 0.37 36.49 -35.68
CA GLY A 3 -0.24 35.56 -34.73
C GLY A 3 0.82 34.79 -33.95
N LEU A 4 0.76 34.88 -32.63
CA LEU A 4 1.53 34.07 -31.70
C LEU A 4 0.93 32.65 -31.67
N ARG A 5 1.65 31.64 -32.15
CA ARG A 5 1.30 30.23 -31.91
C ARG A 5 2.51 29.42 -31.47
N ALA A 6 2.92 29.62 -30.23
CA ALA A 6 3.79 28.68 -29.54
C ALA A 6 2.92 27.65 -28.80
N SER A 7 2.62 26.51 -29.44
CA SER A 7 2.03 25.37 -28.71
C SER A 7 3.17 24.60 -28.05
N ARG A 8 3.30 24.70 -26.72
CA ARG A 8 4.27 23.93 -25.94
C ARG A 8 3.74 22.52 -25.74
N SER A 9 4.28 21.56 -26.50
CA SER A 9 3.89 20.15 -26.46
C SER A 9 4.16 19.46 -25.11
N GLY A 10 5.02 20.02 -24.26
CA GLY A 10 5.35 19.48 -22.92
C GLY A 10 4.26 19.71 -21.87
N GLU A 11 3.65 20.90 -21.83
CA GLU A 11 2.65 21.27 -20.81
C GLU A 11 1.37 20.41 -20.91
N ARG A 12 1.05 19.90 -22.11
CA ARG A 12 -0.10 19.01 -22.34
C ARG A 12 0.15 17.57 -21.90
N GLN A 13 1.41 17.10 -21.91
CA GLN A 13 1.74 15.75 -21.47
C GLN A 13 1.59 15.61 -19.96
N ASP A 14 1.99 16.63 -19.20
CA ASP A 14 1.85 16.62 -17.73
C ASP A 14 0.38 16.63 -17.31
N VAL A 15 -0.47 17.43 -17.97
CA VAL A 15 -1.92 17.43 -17.75
C VAL A 15 -2.53 16.07 -18.11
N SER A 16 -2.11 15.46 -19.21
CA SER A 16 -2.60 14.14 -19.63
C SER A 16 -2.19 13.04 -18.65
N ARG A 17 -0.94 13.05 -18.17
CA ARG A 17 -0.44 12.10 -17.16
C ARG A 17 -1.13 12.28 -15.81
N ARG A 18 -1.36 13.52 -15.37
CA ARG A 18 -2.15 13.78 -14.15
C ARG A 18 -3.54 13.18 -14.27
N SER A 19 -4.25 13.46 -15.36
CA SER A 19 -5.60 12.92 -15.60
C SER A 19 -5.63 11.38 -15.68
N GLU A 20 -4.62 10.78 -16.31
CA GLU A 20 -4.45 9.32 -16.35
C GLU A 20 -4.23 8.72 -14.95
N LEU A 21 -3.39 9.36 -14.13
CA LEU A 21 -3.14 8.92 -12.75
C LEU A 21 -4.38 9.07 -11.87
N GLU A 22 -5.10 10.18 -11.95
CA GLU A 22 -6.35 10.40 -11.21
C GLU A 22 -7.38 9.33 -11.54
N ALA A 23 -7.56 9.02 -12.82
CA ALA A 23 -8.47 7.96 -13.27
C ALA A 23 -8.00 6.57 -12.83
N PHE A 24 -6.69 6.31 -12.86
CA PHE A 24 -6.10 5.08 -12.36
C PHE A 24 -6.36 4.89 -10.86
N LEU A 25 -6.14 5.93 -10.06
CA LEU A 25 -6.37 5.91 -8.61
C LEU A 25 -7.86 5.77 -8.26
N ALA A 26 -8.74 6.50 -8.96
CA ALA A 26 -10.18 6.39 -8.78
C ALA A 26 -10.69 4.97 -9.10
N TRP A 27 -10.11 4.33 -10.11
CA TRP A 27 -10.39 2.93 -10.43
C TRP A 27 -9.83 1.97 -9.38
N LEU A 28 -8.56 2.13 -9.00
CA LEU A 28 -7.84 1.21 -8.12
C LEU A 28 -8.41 1.22 -6.69
N MET A 29 -8.78 2.40 -6.17
CA MET A 29 -9.31 2.58 -4.82
C MET A 29 -10.84 2.53 -4.77
N GLY A 30 -11.50 2.53 -5.93
CA GLY A 30 -12.95 2.52 -6.04
C GLY A 30 -13.53 1.11 -6.24
N THR A 31 -14.85 1.05 -6.35
CA THR A 31 -15.61 -0.17 -6.68
C THR A 31 -15.95 -0.26 -8.18
N SER A 32 -15.52 0.73 -8.97
CA SER A 32 -15.86 0.84 -10.39
C SER A 32 -15.08 -0.17 -11.22
N ASN A 33 -15.72 -0.80 -12.20
CA ASN A 33 -15.03 -1.65 -13.16
C ASN A 33 -14.30 -0.80 -14.23
N GLN A 34 -13.30 -1.39 -14.91
CA GLN A 34 -12.53 -0.65 -15.94
C GLN A 34 -13.39 -0.19 -17.13
N SER A 35 -14.49 -0.90 -17.44
CA SER A 35 -15.42 -0.53 -18.51
C SER A 35 -16.31 0.67 -18.18
N SER A 36 -16.48 1.00 -16.90
CA SER A 36 -17.24 2.16 -16.43
C SER A 36 -16.46 3.48 -16.61
N LEU A 37 -15.17 3.42 -16.92
CA LEU A 37 -14.30 4.58 -17.13
C LEU A 37 -14.39 5.08 -18.58
N THR A 38 -15.59 5.52 -18.96
CA THR A 38 -15.95 5.92 -20.34
C THR A 38 -15.07 7.03 -20.91
N SER A 39 -14.51 7.89 -20.06
CA SER A 39 -13.57 8.96 -20.44
C SER A 39 -12.28 8.45 -21.10
N PHE A 40 -11.96 7.15 -20.97
CA PHE A 40 -10.80 6.51 -21.60
C PHE A 40 -11.18 5.61 -22.79
N GLY A 41 -12.44 5.64 -23.22
CA GLY A 41 -12.99 4.77 -24.26
C GLY A 41 -13.22 3.36 -23.74
N SER A 42 -12.51 2.37 -24.29
CA SER A 42 -12.63 0.98 -23.88
C SER A 42 -11.70 0.63 -22.71
N ALA A 43 -12.02 -0.46 -21.98
CA ALA A 43 -11.14 -0.99 -20.93
C ALA A 43 -9.71 -1.30 -21.44
N ARG A 44 -9.57 -1.72 -22.71
CA ARG A 44 -8.26 -1.94 -23.34
C ARG A 44 -7.48 -0.64 -23.50
N SER A 45 -8.15 0.43 -23.90
CA SER A 45 -7.53 1.76 -24.02
C SER A 45 -7.16 2.34 -22.66
N PHE A 46 -8.01 2.17 -21.64
CA PHE A 46 -7.68 2.52 -20.27
C PHE A 46 -6.39 1.83 -19.80
N ARG A 47 -6.32 0.49 -19.86
CA ARG A 47 -5.12 -0.26 -19.44
C ARG A 47 -3.86 0.17 -20.17
N ARG A 48 -3.93 0.43 -21.47
CA ARG A 48 -2.78 0.87 -22.26
C ARG A 48 -2.28 2.24 -21.81
N ARG A 49 -3.20 3.18 -21.54
CA ARG A 49 -2.88 4.56 -21.15
C ARG A 49 -2.38 4.66 -19.72
N THR A 50 -2.91 3.86 -18.80
CA THR A 50 -2.51 3.86 -17.38
C THR A 50 -1.43 2.83 -17.05
N ALA A 51 -0.92 2.08 -18.03
CA ALA A 51 0.12 1.07 -17.81
C ALA A 51 1.37 1.63 -17.09
N TRP A 52 1.72 2.88 -17.36
CA TRP A 52 2.86 3.54 -16.72
C TRP A 52 2.64 3.79 -15.22
N CYS A 53 1.39 3.88 -14.74
CA CYS A 53 1.06 4.10 -13.33
C CYS A 53 1.54 2.96 -12.43
N TRP A 54 1.65 1.74 -12.97
CA TRP A 54 2.22 0.59 -12.26
C TRP A 54 3.73 0.72 -11.97
N ASN A 55 4.42 1.58 -12.71
CA ASN A 55 5.86 1.79 -12.60
C ASN A 55 6.22 3.04 -11.79
N VAL A 56 5.24 3.62 -11.07
CA VAL A 56 5.49 4.74 -10.17
C VAL A 56 6.27 4.25 -8.97
N ALA A 57 7.51 4.72 -8.82
CA ALA A 57 8.33 4.44 -7.65
C ALA A 57 7.83 5.26 -6.46
N LEU A 58 7.01 4.63 -5.62
CA LEU A 58 6.57 5.23 -4.36
C LEU A 58 7.75 5.31 -3.38
N ARG A 59 7.90 6.48 -2.75
CA ARG A 59 8.87 6.71 -1.68
C ARG A 59 8.11 7.08 -0.42
N ILE A 60 8.27 6.29 0.63
CA ILE A 60 7.80 6.66 1.96
C ILE A 60 8.91 7.50 2.62
N PRO A 61 8.64 8.76 2.99
CA PRO A 61 9.60 9.57 3.71
C PRO A 61 9.82 9.01 5.11
N VAL A 62 11.08 8.97 5.56
CA VAL A 62 11.41 8.67 6.96
C VAL A 62 11.16 9.94 7.77
N THR A 63 10.13 9.93 8.62
CA THR A 63 9.70 11.10 9.38
C THR A 63 10.47 11.30 10.68
N GLY A 64 11.12 10.25 11.20
CA GLY A 64 11.75 10.26 12.52
C GLY A 64 10.75 10.25 13.68
N GLU A 65 9.45 10.12 13.39
CA GLU A 65 8.40 10.01 14.39
C GLU A 65 8.49 8.67 15.13
N VAL A 66 8.29 8.72 16.45
CA VAL A 66 8.16 7.53 17.29
C VAL A 66 6.68 7.26 17.47
N HIS A 67 6.20 6.15 16.91
CA HIS A 67 4.79 5.77 17.03
C HIS A 67 4.56 4.92 18.29
N ASP A 68 3.42 5.16 18.98
CA ASP A 68 3.02 4.33 20.11
C ASP A 68 2.76 2.88 19.68
N GLN A 69 2.09 2.69 18.54
CA GLN A 69 1.73 1.39 18.01
C GLN A 69 2.08 1.32 16.52
N VAL A 70 2.75 0.23 16.13
CA VAL A 70 2.97 -0.12 14.72
C VAL A 70 2.38 -1.50 14.47
N GLN A 71 1.50 -1.59 13.48
CA GLN A 71 0.96 -2.85 12.99
C GLN A 71 1.80 -3.35 11.83
N VAL A 72 2.14 -4.65 11.85
CA VAL A 72 2.91 -5.29 10.81
C VAL A 72 2.23 -6.58 10.34
N ASP A 73 2.25 -6.80 9.04
CA ASP A 73 1.63 -7.96 8.40
C ASP A 73 2.40 -8.36 7.14
N GLY A 74 2.26 -9.62 6.72
CA GLY A 74 2.85 -10.19 5.52
C GLY A 74 1.78 -10.61 4.51
N ILE A 75 1.81 -10.03 3.31
CA ILE A 75 0.93 -10.46 2.21
C ILE A 75 1.72 -11.27 1.16
N HIS A 76 1.22 -12.47 0.87
CA HIS A 76 1.79 -13.34 -0.16
C HIS A 76 1.25 -12.98 -1.54
N VAL A 77 2.16 -12.74 -2.50
CA VAL A 77 1.87 -12.42 -3.90
C VAL A 77 2.65 -13.39 -4.79
N GLY A 78 1.96 -14.43 -5.28
CA GLY A 78 2.62 -15.52 -5.99
C GLY A 78 3.63 -16.24 -5.08
N SER A 79 4.89 -16.33 -5.51
CA SER A 79 5.99 -16.91 -4.74
C SER A 79 6.74 -15.90 -3.86
N TRP A 80 6.28 -14.65 -3.80
CA TRP A 80 6.89 -13.58 -3.02
C TRP A 80 6.00 -13.21 -1.82
N CYS A 81 6.62 -12.64 -0.79
CA CYS A 81 5.94 -12.06 0.36
C CYS A 81 6.31 -10.57 0.46
N CYS A 82 5.33 -9.73 0.75
CA CYS A 82 5.50 -8.32 1.04
C CYS A 82 5.15 -8.06 2.50
N LEU A 83 6.16 -7.70 3.30
CA LEU A 83 6.00 -7.27 4.68
C LEU A 83 5.65 -5.79 4.69
N ILE A 84 4.62 -5.39 5.43
CA ILE A 84 4.13 -4.00 5.46
C ILE A 84 4.04 -3.55 6.91
N ALA A 85 4.50 -2.32 7.20
CA ALA A 85 4.35 -1.67 8.49
C ALA A 85 3.44 -0.44 8.37
N VAL A 86 2.47 -0.31 9.28
CA VAL A 86 1.46 0.76 9.30
C VAL A 86 1.34 1.34 10.72
N ALA A 87 1.24 2.65 10.82
CA ALA A 87 0.81 3.36 12.03
C ALA A 87 -0.44 4.18 11.72
N GLY A 88 -1.56 3.87 12.37
CA GLY A 88 -2.85 4.48 12.06
C GLY A 88 -3.25 4.26 10.60
N GLU A 89 -3.36 5.34 9.84
CA GLU A 89 -3.69 5.31 8.39
C GLU A 89 -2.45 5.43 7.49
N HIS A 90 -1.24 5.43 8.06
CA HIS A 90 0.00 5.71 7.34
C HIS A 90 0.89 4.48 7.22
N VAL A 91 1.33 4.18 6.00
CA VAL A 91 2.33 3.15 5.74
C VAL A 91 3.72 3.70 6.08
N LEU A 92 4.42 3.04 7.00
CA LEU A 92 5.79 3.38 7.41
C LEU A 92 6.85 2.74 6.52
N GLY A 93 6.52 1.59 5.93
CA GLY A 93 7.43 0.89 5.05
C GLY A 93 6.85 -0.39 4.50
N TRP A 94 7.49 -0.91 3.46
CA TRP A 94 7.32 -2.29 3.02
C TRP A 94 8.67 -2.92 2.69
N GLN A 95 8.72 -4.25 2.74
CA GLN A 95 9.88 -5.04 2.39
C GLN A 95 9.44 -6.30 1.63
N TRP A 96 9.90 -6.44 0.39
CA TRP A 96 9.72 -7.68 -0.37
C TRP A 96 10.72 -8.73 0.07
N CYS A 97 10.28 -9.99 0.12
CA CYS A 97 11.11 -11.16 0.38
C CYS A 97 10.59 -12.40 -0.35
N ASP A 98 11.48 -13.34 -0.60
CA ASP A 98 11.20 -14.69 -1.13
C ASP A 98 10.45 -15.57 -0.12
N THR A 99 10.74 -15.39 1.16
CA THR A 99 10.06 -16.06 2.27
C THR A 99 10.13 -15.16 3.49
N GLU A 100 9.11 -15.23 4.35
CA GLU A 100 9.09 -14.50 5.61
C GLU A 100 10.27 -14.96 6.48
N LYS A 101 11.24 -14.06 6.68
CA LYS A 101 12.47 -14.35 7.42
C LYS A 101 12.91 -13.16 8.25
N LYS A 102 13.61 -13.44 9.36
CA LYS A 102 14.08 -12.44 10.33
C LYS A 102 14.81 -11.25 9.70
N ALA A 103 15.64 -11.50 8.68
CA ALA A 103 16.36 -10.45 7.97
C ALA A 103 15.42 -9.48 7.21
N ALA A 104 14.33 -9.97 6.64
CA ALA A 104 13.34 -9.14 5.96
C ALA A 104 12.55 -8.28 6.96
N TRP A 105 12.17 -8.87 8.11
CA TRP A 105 11.57 -8.12 9.22
C TRP A 105 12.50 -7.02 9.75
N ALA A 106 13.79 -7.32 9.94
CA ALA A 106 14.77 -6.33 10.39
C ALA A 106 14.95 -5.19 9.37
N ALA A 107 14.98 -5.50 8.07
CA ALA A 107 15.05 -4.50 7.01
C ALA A 107 13.80 -3.61 6.94
N LEU A 108 12.62 -4.13 7.30
CA LEU A 108 11.41 -3.34 7.43
C LEU A 108 11.44 -2.44 8.67
N ILE A 109 11.71 -3.01 9.85
CA ILE A 109 11.68 -2.30 11.13
C ILE A 109 12.76 -1.23 11.20
N GLY A 110 13.93 -1.46 10.58
CA GLY A 110 15.00 -0.47 10.52
C GLY A 110 14.68 0.80 9.70
N ARG A 111 13.50 0.90 9.07
CA ARG A 111 13.09 2.09 8.31
C ARG A 111 12.52 3.21 9.17
N PHE A 112 12.09 2.91 10.39
CA PHE A 112 11.47 3.87 11.30
C PHE A 112 12.06 3.73 12.71
N PRO A 113 11.96 4.79 13.54
CA PRO A 113 12.37 4.69 14.94
C PRO A 113 11.64 3.57 15.68
N ALA A 114 12.27 2.97 16.69
CA ALA A 114 11.69 1.88 17.45
C ALA A 114 10.35 2.33 18.09
N PRO A 115 9.22 1.66 17.77
CA PRO A 115 7.93 1.99 18.36
C PRO A 115 7.79 1.41 19.77
N ARG A 116 6.77 1.86 20.51
CA ARG A 116 6.54 1.33 21.88
C ARG A 116 5.97 -0.09 21.88
N VAL A 117 5.11 -0.40 20.91
CA VAL A 117 4.60 -1.76 20.70
C VAL A 117 4.51 -2.07 19.21
N VAL A 118 4.88 -3.30 18.85
CA VAL A 118 4.61 -3.88 17.54
C VAL A 118 3.46 -4.86 17.67
N ILE A 119 2.46 -4.70 16.80
CA ILE A 119 1.33 -5.60 16.67
C ILE A 119 1.51 -6.42 15.42
N THR A 120 1.52 -7.73 15.57
CA THR A 120 1.70 -8.70 14.48
C THR A 120 0.60 -9.74 14.56
N ASP A 121 0.30 -10.39 13.45
CA ASP A 121 -0.51 -11.60 13.44
C ASP A 121 0.24 -12.84 14.00
N GLY A 122 1.46 -12.71 14.52
CA GLY A 122 2.15 -13.79 15.23
C GLY A 122 3.03 -14.68 14.35
N GLY A 123 3.44 -14.19 13.17
CA GLY A 123 4.51 -14.82 12.40
C GLY A 123 5.77 -15.05 13.25
N SER A 124 6.35 -16.26 13.18
CA SER A 124 7.48 -16.66 14.04
C SER A 124 8.73 -15.78 13.86
N GLY A 125 8.85 -15.08 12.73
CA GLY A 125 10.01 -14.27 12.39
C GLY A 125 10.18 -12.97 13.18
N ILE A 126 9.14 -12.47 13.86
CA ILE A 126 9.17 -11.17 14.55
C ILE A 126 9.35 -11.28 16.06
N ALA A 127 8.87 -12.36 16.69
CA ALA A 127 8.97 -12.58 18.14
C ALA A 127 10.42 -12.64 18.65
N ASP A 128 11.37 -12.99 17.78
CA ASP A 128 12.79 -13.10 18.10
C ASP A 128 13.58 -11.78 17.95
N GLN A 129 12.91 -10.63 17.75
CA GLN A 129 13.59 -9.33 17.70
C GLN A 129 13.75 -8.72 19.10
N PRO A 130 14.99 -8.50 19.58
CA PRO A 130 15.27 -8.23 20.99
C PRO A 130 14.92 -6.81 21.48
N SER A 131 14.43 -5.90 20.62
CA SER A 131 14.31 -4.47 20.97
C SER A 131 12.88 -3.94 21.10
N THR A 132 11.83 -4.75 20.89
CA THR A 132 10.46 -4.22 20.88
C THR A 132 9.44 -5.18 21.49
N PRO A 133 8.64 -4.72 22.48
CA PRO A 133 7.52 -5.50 22.98
C PRO A 133 6.58 -5.84 21.83
N THR A 134 6.34 -7.13 21.60
CA THR A 134 5.46 -7.62 20.55
C THR A 134 4.16 -8.13 21.18
N THR A 135 3.01 -7.83 20.59
CA THR A 135 1.71 -8.37 21.01
C THR A 135 0.94 -8.89 19.79
N GLU A 136 0.29 -10.04 19.93
CA GLU A 136 -0.53 -10.62 18.87
C GLU A 136 -1.78 -9.76 18.62
N ASN A 137 -2.13 -9.53 17.35
CA ASN A 137 -3.32 -8.78 16.96
C ASN A 137 -4.61 -9.54 17.35
N PRO A 138 -5.48 -8.99 18.22
CA PRO A 138 -6.72 -9.65 18.65
C PRO A 138 -7.67 -9.98 17.50
N LEU A 139 -7.70 -9.17 16.42
CA LEU A 139 -8.58 -9.42 15.27
C LEU A 139 -8.12 -10.64 14.46
N HIS A 140 -6.81 -10.81 14.29
CA HIS A 140 -6.25 -11.99 13.61
C HIS A 140 -6.37 -13.23 14.47
N ARG A 141 -6.18 -13.09 15.79
CA ARG A 141 -6.45 -14.16 16.76
C ARG A 141 -7.89 -14.67 16.64
N GLN A 142 -8.86 -13.76 16.67
CA GLN A 142 -10.28 -14.10 16.51
C GLN A 142 -10.57 -14.75 15.15
N ARG A 143 -9.91 -14.30 14.07
CA ARG A 143 -10.03 -14.89 12.73
C ARG A 143 -9.43 -16.30 12.63
N ARG A 144 -8.33 -16.58 13.36
CA ARG A 144 -7.74 -17.92 13.49
C ARG A 144 -8.64 -18.85 14.29
N GLU A 145 -9.22 -18.35 15.36
CA GLU A 145 -10.12 -19.12 16.24
C GLU A 145 -11.48 -19.39 15.56
N LEU A 146 -11.87 -18.59 14.55
CA LEU A 146 -13.14 -18.70 13.83
C LEU A 146 -12.94 -18.64 12.29
N PRO A 147 -12.32 -19.66 11.66
CA PRO A 147 -12.15 -19.69 10.22
C PRO A 147 -13.52 -19.78 9.53
N GLY A 148 -13.97 -18.67 8.92
CA GLY A 148 -15.19 -18.62 8.10
C GLY A 148 -16.25 -17.59 8.50
N GLN A 149 -16.08 -16.84 9.60
CA GLN A 149 -16.97 -15.70 9.88
C GLN A 149 -16.44 -14.42 9.22
N GLN A 150 -17.07 -14.00 8.13
CA GLN A 150 -17.02 -12.59 7.72
C GLN A 150 -17.60 -11.76 8.86
N LEU A 151 -16.77 -10.92 9.48
CA LEU A 151 -17.23 -9.89 10.41
C LEU A 151 -18.26 -9.03 9.67
N ARG A 152 -19.53 -9.12 10.08
CA ARG A 152 -20.57 -8.23 9.56
C ARG A 152 -20.21 -6.82 10.03
N PRO A 153 -20.28 -5.80 9.14
CA PRO A 153 -20.07 -4.43 9.58
C PRO A 153 -21.07 -4.10 10.68
N ALA A 154 -20.59 -3.43 11.74
CA ALA A 154 -21.46 -2.90 12.78
C ALA A 154 -22.57 -2.05 12.15
N PRO A 155 -23.82 -2.13 12.63
CA PRO A 155 -24.88 -1.28 12.13
C PRO A 155 -24.47 0.19 12.33
N LYS A 156 -24.60 0.99 11.26
CA LYS A 156 -24.45 2.44 11.38
C LYS A 156 -25.55 2.98 12.30
N PRO A 157 -25.27 4.03 13.09
CA PRO A 157 -26.26 4.66 13.96
C PRO A 157 -27.48 5.17 13.17
#